data_AF-A0A9N8KD92-F1
#
_entry.id   AF-A0A9N8KD92-F1
#
_cell.length_a   1.000
_cell.length_b   1.000
_cell.length_c   1.000
_cell.angle_alpha   90.00
_cell.angle_beta   90.00
_cell.angle_gamma   90.00
#
_symmetry.space_group_name_H-M   'P 1'
#
loop_
_entity.id
_entity.type
_entity.pdbx_description
1 polymer ?
#
loop_
_entity_poly.entity_id
_entity_poly.type
_entity_poly.pdbx_seq_one_letter_code
_entity_poly.pdbx_strand_id
1 'polypeptide(L)' 'MHGLAHPDGELATSRAAAKANICMGLSVFATRGLEGVIAQSSGNPYFMHISMIKDKVACANTIKRAEGQ' A
#
# COMPACT_ATOMS: atom_id res chain seq x y z
N MET A 1 -8.14 -4.24 1.33
CA MET A 1 -9.57 -4.15 0.96
C MET A 1 -10.33 -3.07 1.73
N HIS A 2 -9.74 -1.88 1.91
CA HIS A 2 -10.44 -0.78 2.60
C HIS A 2 -11.58 -0.21 1.74
N GLY A 3 -11.56 -0.46 0.43
CA GLY A 3 -12.61 -0.10 -0.52
C GLY A 3 -14.00 -0.66 -0.16
N LEU A 4 -14.05 -1.73 0.65
CA LEU A 4 -15.31 -2.28 1.16
C LEU A 4 -15.94 -1.40 2.24
N ALA A 5 -15.13 -0.66 3.00
CA ALA A 5 -15.59 0.23 4.07
C ALA A 5 -15.82 1.66 3.58
N HIS A 6 -15.04 2.11 2.58
CA HIS A 6 -15.12 3.48 2.07
C HIS A 6 -14.69 3.54 0.59
N PRO A 7 -15.36 4.34 -0.27
CA PRO A 7 -15.03 4.43 -1.71
C PRO A 7 -13.56 4.79 -2.00
N ASP A 8 -12.97 5.70 -1.22
CA ASP A 8 -11.55 6.06 -1.37
C ASP A 8 -10.58 4.94 -0.97
N GLY A 9 -11.04 3.96 -0.20
CA GLY A 9 -10.25 2.80 0.26
C GLY A 9 -8.92 3.19 0.89
N GLU A 10 -7.86 2.50 0.47
CA GLU A 10 -6.52 2.67 1.03
C GLU A 10 -5.94 4.08 0.80
N LEU A 11 -6.44 4.84 -0.17
CA LEU A 11 -5.99 6.23 -0.38
C LEU A 11 -6.37 7.12 0.80
N ALA A 12 -7.60 6.98 1.31
CA ALA A 12 -8.04 7.72 2.49
C ALA A 12 -7.27 7.30 3.75
N THR A 13 -7.03 5.99 3.92
CA THR A 13 -6.21 5.49 5.03
C THR A 13 -4.79 6.03 4.98
N SER A 14 -4.19 6.07 3.79
CA SER A 14 -2.85 6.59 3.58
C SER A 14 -2.76 8.09 3.87
N ARG A 15 -3.73 8.91 3.42
CA ARG A 15 -3.83 10.32 3.82
C ARG A 15 -3.98 10.50 5.33
N ALA A 16 -4.78 9.65 5.99
CA ALA A 16 -4.97 9.70 7.43
C ALA A 16 -3.67 9.35 8.18
N ALA A 17 -2.95 8.32 7.75
CA ALA A 17 -1.67 7.93 8.31
C ALA A 17 -0.61 9.03 8.13
N ALA A 18 -0.57 9.65 6.95
CA ALA A 18 0.28 10.80 6.66
C ALA A 18 -0.02 11.98 7.59
N LYS A 19 -1.30 12.36 7.73
CA LYS A 19 -1.74 13.43 8.63
C LYS A 19 -1.39 13.17 10.09
N ALA A 20 -1.49 11.92 10.53
CA ALA A 20 -1.13 11.50 11.89
C ALA A 20 0.37 11.24 12.06
N ASN A 21 1.16 11.34 10.99
CA ASN A 21 2.58 11.01 10.94
C ASN A 21 2.90 9.61 11.52
N ILE A 22 2.11 8.62 11.14
CA ILE A 22 2.29 7.22 11.53
C ILE A 22 2.62 6.35 10.33
N CYS A 23 3.21 5.19 10.59
CA CYS A 23 3.53 4.23 9.56
C CYS A 23 2.25 3.68 8.90
N MET A 24 2.22 3.66 7.56
CA MET A 24 1.14 3.02 6.79
C MET A 24 1.58 1.64 6.29
N GLY A 25 0.83 0.61 6.67
CA GLY A 25 0.99 -0.75 6.14
C GLY A 25 0.02 -1.01 5.00
N LEU A 26 0.54 -1.35 3.81
CA LEU A 26 -0.30 -1.75 2.67
C LEU A 26 -0.27 -3.26 2.48
N SER A 27 -1.45 -3.88 2.31
CA SER A 27 -1.57 -5.30 1.99
C SER A 27 -1.47 -5.54 0.48
N VAL A 28 -0.87 -6.67 0.07
CA VAL A 28 -0.94 -7.16 -1.33
C VAL A 28 -2.38 -7.39 -1.83
N PHE A 29 -3.36 -7.51 -0.91
CA PHE A 29 -4.78 -7.58 -1.22
C PHE A 29 -5.50 -6.23 -1.08
N ALA A 30 -4.77 -5.12 -1.28
CA ALA A 30 -5.36 -3.79 -1.31
C ALA A 30 -6.30 -3.62 -2.51
N THR A 31 -7.34 -2.79 -2.33
CA THR A 31 -8.27 -2.42 -3.42
C THR A 31 -7.76 -1.26 -4.28
N ARG A 32 -6.63 -0.66 -3.89
CA ARG A 32 -5.96 0.44 -4.58
C ARG A 32 -4.50 0.06 -4.83
N GLY A 33 -3.95 0.53 -5.94
CA GLY A 33 -2.56 0.26 -6.32
C GLY A 33 -1.56 0.90 -5.36
N LEU A 34 -0.42 0.22 -5.16
CA LEU A 34 0.68 0.67 -4.32
C LEU A 34 1.11 2.11 -4.64
N GLU A 35 1.30 2.43 -5.92
CA GLU A 35 1.78 3.73 -6.38
C GLU A 35 0.80 4.86 -6.03
N GLY A 36 -0.50 4.59 -6.14
CA GLY A 36 -1.54 5.55 -5.76
C GLY A 36 -1.57 5.80 -4.24
N VAL A 37 -1.32 4.75 -3.46
CA VAL A 37 -1.28 4.84 -1.99
C VAL A 37 -0.04 5.63 -1.56
N ILE A 38 1.17 5.27 -1.99
CA ILE A 38 2.40 5.99 -1.57
C ILE A 38 2.39 7.46 -2.00
N ALA A 39 1.72 7.80 -3.12
CA ALA A 39 1.55 9.19 -3.56
C ALA A 39 0.75 10.07 -2.57
N GLN A 40 0.02 9.48 -1.62
CA GLN A 40 -0.67 10.23 -0.55
C GLN A 40 0.20 10.44 0.69
N SER A 41 1.44 9.92 0.70
CA SER A 41 2.41 10.13 1.78
C SER A 41 2.78 11.62 1.93
N SER A 42 3.05 12.03 3.16
CA SER A 42 3.65 13.34 3.48
C SER A 42 5.01 13.19 4.16
N GLY A 43 5.74 12.10 3.85
CA GLY A 43 7.03 11.76 4.47
C GLY A 43 6.94 10.77 5.63
N ASN A 44 5.74 10.26 5.94
CA ASN A 44 5.56 9.22 6.94
C ASN A 44 6.07 7.86 6.43
N PRO A 45 6.46 6.93 7.32
CA PRO A 45 6.98 5.62 6.93
C PRO A 45 5.92 4.73 6.26
N TYR A 46 6.37 3.80 5.41
CA TYR A 46 5.53 2.78 4.77
C TYR A 46 6.17 1.40 4.90
N PHE A 47 5.31 0.38 4.91
CA PHE A 47 5.73 -0.99 4.63
C PHE A 47 4.70 -1.69 3.74
N MET A 48 5.18 -2.66 2.96
CA MET A 48 4.35 -3.51 2.11
C MET A 48 4.26 -4.91 2.74
N HIS A 49 3.05 -5.34 3.08
CA HIS A 49 2.75 -6.69 3.51
C HIS A 49 2.56 -7.60 2.28
N ILE A 50 3.53 -8.49 2.08
CA ILE A 50 3.52 -9.49 1.02
C ILE A 50 3.07 -10.84 1.60
N SER A 51 2.01 -11.41 1.02
CA SER A 51 1.68 -12.82 1.20
C SER A 51 2.23 -13.60 0.01
N MET A 52 3.12 -14.56 0.25
CA MET A 52 3.74 -15.35 -0.81
C MET A 52 2.67 -16.20 -1.51
N ILE A 53 2.43 -15.92 -2.78
CA ILE A 53 1.58 -16.73 -3.64
C ILE A 53 2.45 -17.69 -4.48
N LYS A 54 1.83 -18.70 -5.08
CA LYS A 54 2.54 -19.70 -5.90
C LYS A 54 3.33 -19.05 -7.04
N ASP A 55 2.80 -17.94 -7.58
CA ASP A 55 3.47 -17.15 -8.60
C ASP A 55 4.56 -16.26 -8.00
N LYS A 56 5.80 -16.76 -8.08
CA LYS A 56 7.00 -16.07 -7.61
C LYS A 56 7.33 -14.81 -8.42
N VAL A 57 6.97 -14.78 -9.71
CA VAL A 57 7.24 -13.63 -10.58
C VAL A 57 6.35 -12.47 -10.16
N ALA A 58 5.07 -12.73 -9.90
CA ALA A 58 4.15 -11.73 -9.36
C ALA A 58 4.61 -11.19 -7.98
N CYS A 59 5.07 -12.06 -7.08
CA CYS A 59 5.66 -11.64 -5.80
C CYS A 59 6.89 -10.74 -6.00
N ALA A 60 7.84 -11.17 -6.84
CA ALA A 60 9.07 -10.40 -7.11
C ALA A 60 8.77 -9.03 -7.74
N ASN A 61 7.82 -8.97 -8.67
CA ASN A 61 7.40 -7.71 -9.29
C ASN A 61 6.75 -6.78 -8.26
N THR A 62 5.97 -7.31 -7.32
CA THR A 62 5.37 -6.51 -6.25
C THR A 62 6.43 -5.96 -5.31
N ILE A 63 7.44 -6.75 -4.95
CA ILE A 63 8.56 -6.31 -4.10
C ILE A 63 9.34 -5.19 -4.79
N LYS A 64 9.74 -5.35 -6.05
CA LYS A 64 10.47 -4.31 -6.81
C LYS A 64 9.73 -2.98 -6.84
N ARG A 65 8.42 -3.04 -7.16
CA ARG A 65 7.55 -1.86 -7.14
C ARG A 65 7.49 -1.21 -5.75
N ALA A 66 7.42 -2.01 -4.69
CA ALA A 66 7.41 -1.52 -3.31
C ALA A 66 8.75 -0.87 -2.89
N GLU A 67 9.88 -1.29 -3.47
CA GLU A 67 11.19 -0.66 -3.30
C GLU A 67 11.33 0.65 -4.09
N GLY A 68 10.39 0.95 -4.99
CA GLY A 68 10.46 2.10 -5.90
C GLY A 68 11.36 1.87 -7.11
N GLN A 69 11.58 0.60 -7.49
CA GLN A 69 12.40 0.17 -8.63
C GLN A 69 11.56 -0.28 -9.83
#